data_AF-G4Q867-F1
#
_entry.id   AF-G4Q867-F1
#
_cell.length_a   1.000
_cell.length_b   1.000
_cell.length_c   1.000
_cell.angle_alpha   90.00
_cell.angle_beta   90.00
_cell.angle_gamma   90.00
#
_symmetry.space_group_name_H-M   'P 1'
#
loop_
_entity.id
_entity.type
_entity.pdbx_description
1 polymer ?
#
loop_
_entity_poly.entity_id
_entity_poly.type
_entity_poly.pdbx_seq_one_letter_code
_entity_poly.pdbx_strand_id
1 'polypeptide(L)' 'MIPVVISLIFEVTIHEGRNRQVRRMCEAIGYPVRKLKRTQVAFLSLQGVKKGAYRELTDDEVVHLKKLVMHHE' A
#
# COMPACT_ATOMS: atom_id res chain seq x y z
N MET A 1 6.90 -35.75 -3.25
CA MET A 1 6.58 -34.94 -2.05
C MET A 1 6.46 -33.49 -2.50
N ILE A 2 5.25 -33.01 -2.79
CA ILE A 2 5.02 -31.64 -3.29
C ILE A 2 4.89 -30.73 -2.06
N PRO A 3 5.66 -29.63 -1.95
CA PRO A 3 5.50 -28.70 -0.84
C PRO A 3 4.16 -27.98 -0.97
N VAL A 4 3.27 -28.18 0.02
CA VAL A 4 2.03 -27.42 0.15
C VAL A 4 2.41 -26.00 0.59
N VAL A 5 2.50 -25.07 -0.37
CA VAL A 5 2.76 -23.66 -0.07
C VAL A 5 1.44 -23.02 0.37
N ILE A 6 1.28 -22.80 1.67
CA ILE A 6 0.18 -21.98 2.20
C ILE A 6 0.43 -20.53 1.77
N SER A 7 -0.41 -20.00 0.89
CA SER A 7 -0.38 -18.59 0.48
C SER A 7 -1.34 -17.79 1.34
N LEU A 8 -0.80 -17.02 2.30
CA LEU A 8 -1.57 -16.06 3.09
C LEU A 8 -1.50 -14.67 2.44
N ILE A 9 -2.64 -14.03 2.25
CA ILE A 9 -2.76 -12.65 1.78
C ILE A 9 -3.39 -11.85 2.92
N PHE A 10 -2.78 -10.71 3.26
CA PHE A 10 -3.32 -9.78 4.25
C PHE A 10 -3.14 -8.34 3.77
N GLU A 11 -3.94 -7.45 4.33
CA GLU A 11 -3.85 -6.02 4.12
C GLU A 11 -3.27 -5.35 5.37
N VAL A 12 -2.43 -4.34 5.17
CA VAL A 12 -1.85 -3.55 6.27
C VAL A 12 -1.77 -2.09 5.85
N THR A 13 -2.19 -1.21 6.75
CA THR A 13 -2.10 0.24 6.59
C THR A 13 -1.02 0.76 7.52
N ILE A 14 -0.10 1.55 6.99
CA ILE A 14 0.97 2.20 7.75
C ILE A 14 0.93 3.70 7.48
N HIS A 15 1.25 4.49 8.51
CA HIS A 15 1.29 5.94 8.44
C HIS A 15 2.73 6.47 8.26
N GLU A 16 3.73 5.59 8.33
CA GLU A 16 5.14 5.90 8.07
C GLU A 16 5.67 5.13 6.84
N GLY A 17 6.77 5.64 6.27
CA GLY A 17 7.34 5.14 5.01
C GLY A 17 8.80 4.71 5.12
N ARG A 18 9.21 4.00 6.18
CA ARG A 18 10.61 3.63 6.36
C ARG A 18 11.07 2.61 5.29
N ASN A 19 12.36 2.63 4.94
CA ASN A 19 12.92 1.75 3.92
C ASN A 19 12.57 0.27 4.20
N ARG A 20 11.92 -0.41 3.24
CA ARG A 20 11.50 -1.82 3.32
C ARG A 20 10.70 -2.17 4.59
N GLN A 21 10.00 -1.22 5.20
CA GLN A 21 9.35 -1.39 6.51
C GLN A 21 8.48 -2.65 6.62
N VAL A 22 7.48 -2.81 5.74
CA VAL A 22 6.58 -3.97 5.77
C VAL A 22 7.36 -5.29 5.65
N ARG A 23 8.38 -5.34 4.78
CA ARG A 23 9.20 -6.54 4.62
C ARG A 23 9.97 -6.86 5.89
N ARG A 24 10.57 -5.86 6.53
CA ARG A 24 11.31 -6.02 7.80
C ARG A 24 10.40 -6.45 8.95
N MET A 25 9.20 -5.87 9.05
CA MET A 25 8.20 -6.25 10.06
C MET A 25 7.82 -7.72 9.94
N CYS A 26 7.49 -8.19 8.73
CA CYS A 26 7.09 -9.58 8.54
C CYS A 26 8.28 -10.56 8.65
N GLU A 27 9.48 -10.16 8.24
CA GLU A 27 10.70 -10.95 8.42
C GLU A 27 11.02 -11.17 9.90
N ALA A 28 10.84 -10.14 10.74
CA ALA A 28 11.07 -10.23 12.19
C ALA A 28 10.17 -11.26 12.89
N ILE A 29 8.99 -11.56 12.34
CA ILE A 29 8.05 -12.58 12.88
C ILE A 29 8.15 -13.93 12.13
N GLY A 30 9.14 -14.11 11.25
CA GLY A 30 9.35 -15.38 10.53
C GLY A 30 8.50 -15.57 9.28
N TYR A 31 7.84 -14.52 8.77
CA TYR A 31 6.96 -14.56 7.60
C TYR A 31 7.48 -13.68 6.45
N PRO A 32 8.49 -14.10 5.68
CA PRO A 32 9.06 -13.27 4.62
C PRO A 32 8.05 -12.96 3.49
N VAL A 33 7.93 -11.68 3.13
CA VAL A 33 6.98 -11.20 2.11
C VAL A 33 7.43 -11.56 0.70
N ARG A 34 6.67 -12.43 0.03
CA ARG A 34 6.91 -12.81 -1.39
C ARG A 34 6.42 -11.77 -2.38
N LYS A 35 5.23 -11.20 -2.17
CA LYS A 35 4.62 -10.18 -3.02
C LYS A 35 4.09 -9.06 -2.16
N LEU A 36 4.44 -7.83 -2.51
CA LEU A 36 3.96 -6.62 -1.85
C LEU A 36 3.38 -5.70 -2.93
N LYS A 37 2.13 -5.29 -2.77
CA LYS A 37 1.47 -4.35 -3.66
C LYS A 37 0.84 -3.25 -2.82
N ARG A 38 1.20 -2.00 -3.09
CA ARG A 38 0.51 -0.85 -2.52
C ARG A 38 -0.80 -0.66 -3.30
N THR A 39 -1.93 -0.84 -2.63
CA THR A 39 -3.27 -0.77 -3.24
C THR A 39 -3.93 0.60 -3.04
N GLN A 40 -3.54 1.33 -1.99
CA GLN A 40 -4.15 2.58 -1.58
C GLN A 40 -3.11 3.54 -0.98
N VAL A 41 -3.36 4.85 -1.12
CA VAL A 41 -2.66 5.95 -0.42
C VAL A 41 -3.70 6.97 -0.03
N ALA A 42 -3.82 7.30 1.26
CA ALA A 42 -4.94 8.08 1.79
C ALA A 42 -6.29 7.49 1.32
N PHE A 43 -7.15 8.28 0.67
CA PHE A 43 -8.40 7.80 0.08
C PHE A 43 -8.26 7.36 -1.39
N LEU A 44 -7.09 7.52 -2.00
CA LEU A 44 -6.84 7.16 -3.40
C LEU A 44 -6.55 5.66 -3.55
N SER A 45 -7.33 4.97 -4.37
CA SER A 45 -7.13 3.55 -4.69
C SER A 45 -6.60 3.34 -6.11
N LEU A 46 -6.07 2.13 -6.37
CA LEU A 46 -5.67 1.71 -7.72
C LEU A 46 -6.86 1.38 -8.64
N GLN A 47 -8.10 1.59 -8.21
CA GLN A 47 -9.28 1.26 -9.01
C GLN A 47 -9.27 2.06 -10.32
N GLY A 48 -9.49 1.37 -11.44
CA GLY A 48 -9.48 1.99 -12.77
C GLY A 48 -8.09 2.25 -13.39
N VAL A 49 -6.99 2.01 -12.67
CA VAL A 49 -5.62 2.20 -13.20
C VAL A 49 -5.02 0.86 -13.61
N LYS A 50 -4.74 0.69 -14.90
CA LYS A 50 -4.07 -0.52 -15.42
C LYS A 50 -2.61 -0.59 -14.95
N LYS A 51 -2.06 -1.80 -14.86
CA LYS A 51 -0.65 -2.00 -14.51
C LYS A 51 0.25 -1.25 -15.50
N GLY A 52 1.13 -0.40 -14.97
CA GLY A 52 2.07 0.41 -15.76
C GLY A 52 1.47 1.71 -16.33
N ALA A 53 0.16 1.93 -16.15
CA ALA A 53 -0.49 3.18 -16.49
C ALA A 53 -0.53 4.12 -15.28
N TYR A 54 -0.82 5.39 -15.56
CA TYR A 54 -1.20 6.39 -14.57
C TYR A 54 -2.49 7.07 -15.00
N ARG A 55 -3.11 7.79 -14.06
CA ARG A 55 -4.20 8.73 -14.35
C ARG A 55 -3.91 10.03 -13.64
N GLU A 56 -4.46 11.11 -14.16
CA GLU A 56 -4.50 12.38 -13.43
C GLU A 56 -5.53 12.31 -12.30
N LEU A 57 -5.27 13.06 -11.25
CA LEU A 57 -6.21 13.25 -10.15
C LEU A 57 -7.27 14.26 -10.57
N THR A 58 -8.49 14.08 -10.10
CA THR A 58 -9.51 15.12 -10.28
C THR A 58 -9.25 16.31 -9.37
N ASP A 59 -9.80 17.48 -9.70
CA ASP A 59 -9.65 18.67 -8.87
C ASP A 59 -10.13 18.45 -7.42
N ASP A 60 -11.22 17.71 -7.24
CA ASP A 60 -11.75 17.33 -5.93
C ASP A 60 -10.77 16.48 -5.13
N GLU A 61 -10.12 15.50 -5.79
CA GLU A 61 -9.10 14.66 -5.16
C GLU A 61 -7.88 15.48 -4.73
N VAL A 62 -7.46 16.44 -5.57
CA VAL A 62 -6.35 17.35 -5.24
C VAL A 62 -6.71 18.22 -4.03
N VAL A 63 -7.90 18.81 -4.02
CA VAL A 63 -8.38 19.65 -2.90
C VAL A 63 -8.45 18.83 -1.61
N HIS A 64 -8.96 17.60 -1.67
CA HIS A 64 -9.05 16.73 -0.50
C HIS A 64 -7.66 16.37 0.03
N LEU A 65 -6.71 15.98 -0.84
CA LEU A 65 -5.33 15.72 -0.42
C LEU A 65 -4.69 16.92 0.27
N LYS A 66 -4.88 18.13 -0.28
CA LYS A 66 -4.36 19.36 0.33
C LYS A 66 -4.95 19.59 1.72
N LYS A 67 -6.25 19.37 1.90
CA LYS A 67 -6.91 19.49 3.22
C LYS A 67 -6.31 18.54 4.25
N LEU A 68 -6.05 17.29 3.88
CA LEU A 68 -5.47 16.30 4.80
C LEU A 68 -4.11 16.74 5.33
N VAL A 69 -3.24 17.28 4.47
CA VAL A 69 -1.92 17.76 4.89
C VAL A 69 -2.03 18.97 5.82
N MET A 70 -2.98 19.87 5.57
CA MET A 70 -3.14 21.10 6.34
C MET A 70 -3.81 20.89 7.71
N HIS A 71 -4.52 19.77 7.93
CA HIS A 71 -5.23 19.49 9.19
C HIS A 71 -4.50 18.46 10.08
N HIS A 72 -3.25 18.12 9.75
CA HIS A 72 -2.38 17.38 10.67
C HIS A 72 -1.77 18.36 11.71
N GLU A 73 -2.60 18.79 12.67
CA GLU A 73 -2.15 19.30 13.99
C GLU A 73 -2.29 18.20 15.04
#